data_AF-A0A2N7WJV3-F1
#
_entry.id   AF-A0A2N7WJV3-F1
#
_cell.length_a   1.000
_cell.length_b   1.000
_cell.length_c   1.000
_cell.angle_alpha   90.00
_cell.angle_beta   90.00
_cell.angle_gamma   90.00
#
_symmetry.space_group_name_H-M   'P 1'
#
loop_
_entity.id
_entity.type
_entity.pdbx_description
1 polymer ?
#
loop_
_entity_poly.entity_id
_entity_poly.type
_entity_poly.pdbx_seq_one_letter_code
_entity_poly.pdbx_strand_id
1 'polypeptide(L)'
;MDDNQTVYEMSDFANAAYAQQFHPCFDAYVELRAKGIPRDIAVIEAFELIRLNVSLHNVDALGRAADCNPYVKARFEHALNSKSIKDELWTQHKAVLALLRLIEDPRVRDTTRLNAINSLNAMCGYLELDDSTKRRVGHTLADFYRMSNAVPSPEGKQVH
;
A
#
# COMPACT_ATOMS: atom_id res chain seq x y z
N MET A 1 -16.91 -37.77 -2.27
CA MET A 1 -17.27 -36.42 -1.81
C MET A 1 -17.21 -35.57 -3.06
N ASP A 2 -18.36 -35.14 -3.57
CA ASP A 2 -18.39 -34.21 -4.70
C ASP A 2 -17.93 -32.84 -4.18
N ASP A 3 -16.63 -32.59 -4.28
CA ASP A 3 -16.08 -31.23 -4.18
C ASP A 3 -16.46 -30.51 -5.47
N ASN A 4 -17.72 -30.10 -5.56
CA ASN A 4 -18.21 -29.23 -6.62
C ASN A 4 -17.68 -27.82 -6.34
N GLN A 5 -16.36 -27.65 -6.43
CA GLN A 5 -15.71 -26.36 -6.26
C GLN A 5 -16.21 -25.47 -7.40
N THR A 6 -16.87 -24.36 -7.05
CA THR A 6 -17.33 -23.42 -8.06
C THR A 6 -16.10 -22.85 -8.77
N VAL A 7 -16.10 -22.88 -10.11
CA VAL A 7 -15.01 -22.37 -10.95
C VAL A 7 -15.55 -21.21 -11.76
N TYR A 8 -14.82 -20.09 -11.76
CA TYR A 8 -15.08 -18.99 -12.68
C TYR A 8 -14.35 -19.22 -14.00
N GLU A 9 -15.02 -18.86 -15.09
CA GLU A 9 -14.49 -18.96 -16.44
C GLU A 9 -13.90 -17.63 -16.92
N MET A 10 -12.80 -17.71 -17.67
CA MET A 10 -12.14 -16.52 -18.23
C MET A 10 -13.03 -15.78 -19.24
N SER A 11 -13.88 -16.51 -19.98
CA SER A 11 -14.79 -15.93 -20.95
C SER A 11 -15.78 -14.96 -20.30
N ASP A 12 -16.25 -15.29 -19.10
CA ASP A 12 -17.19 -14.46 -18.34
C ASP A 12 -16.49 -13.18 -17.88
N PHE A 13 -15.26 -13.31 -17.39
CA PHE A 13 -14.45 -12.18 -16.94
C PHE A 13 -14.07 -11.22 -18.07
N ALA A 14 -13.98 -11.69 -19.31
CA ALA A 14 -13.74 -10.85 -20.49
C ALA A 14 -15.02 -10.25 -21.09
N ASN A 15 -16.21 -10.69 -20.66
CA ASN A 15 -17.49 -10.28 -21.23
C ASN A 15 -18.04 -9.02 -20.56
N ALA A 16 -18.31 -7.99 -21.35
CA ALA A 16 -18.85 -6.72 -20.86
C ALA A 16 -20.27 -6.84 -20.27
N ALA A 17 -21.11 -7.71 -20.84
CA ALA A 17 -22.47 -7.93 -20.34
C ALA A 17 -22.45 -8.64 -18.97
N TYR A 18 -21.54 -9.60 -18.79
CA TYR A 18 -21.32 -10.24 -17.50
C TYR A 18 -20.84 -9.23 -16.45
N ALA A 19 -19.88 -8.37 -16.82
CA ALA A 19 -19.41 -7.31 -15.93
C ALA A 19 -20.52 -6.31 -15.58
N GLN A 20 -21.45 -6.01 -16.49
CA GLN A 20 -22.59 -5.16 -16.19
C GLN A 20 -23.55 -5.81 -15.18
N GLN A 21 -23.75 -7.12 -15.26
CA GLN A 21 -24.60 -7.88 -14.33
C GLN A 21 -23.96 -7.98 -12.94
N PHE A 22 -22.65 -8.20 -12.88
CA PHE A 22 -21.88 -8.34 -11.63
C PHE A 22 -21.07 -7.08 -11.32
N HIS A 23 -21.62 -5.91 -11.67
CA HIS A 23 -20.88 -4.66 -11.61
C HIS A 23 -20.25 -4.34 -10.25
N PRO A 24 -20.83 -4.66 -9.07
CA PRO A 24 -20.18 -4.36 -7.80
C PRO A 24 -18.81 -5.04 -7.65
N CYS A 25 -18.66 -6.28 -8.13
CA CYS A 25 -17.39 -7.01 -8.09
C CYS A 25 -16.37 -6.40 -9.06
N PHE A 26 -16.80 -6.04 -10.27
CA PHE A 26 -15.90 -5.43 -11.25
C PHE A 26 -15.50 -4.00 -10.87
N ASP A 27 -16.39 -3.23 -10.24
CA ASP A 27 -16.09 -1.90 -9.70
C ASP A 27 -15.10 -2.00 -8.52
N ALA A 28 -15.29 -2.97 -7.61
CA ALA A 28 -14.34 -3.25 -6.54
C ALA A 28 -12.96 -3.68 -7.08
N TYR A 29 -12.95 -4.51 -8.12
CA TYR A 29 -11.73 -4.91 -8.82
C TYR A 29 -11.00 -3.68 -9.41
N VAL A 30 -11.71 -2.81 -10.11
CA VAL A 30 -11.17 -1.55 -10.67
C VAL A 30 -10.57 -0.69 -9.56
N GLU A 31 -11.26 -0.53 -8.44
CA GLU A 31 -10.81 0.27 -7.30
C GLU A 31 -9.52 -0.28 -6.66
N LEU A 32 -9.43 -1.59 -6.46
CA LEU A 32 -8.23 -2.25 -5.94
C LEU A 32 -7.06 -2.10 -6.91
N ARG A 33 -7.31 -2.29 -8.21
CA ARG A 33 -6.29 -2.10 -9.24
C ARG A 33 -5.81 -0.65 -9.32
N ALA A 34 -6.71 0.32 -9.19
CA ALA A 34 -6.36 1.74 -9.19
C ALA A 34 -5.51 2.11 -7.96
N LYS A 35 -5.70 1.41 -6.84
CA LYS A 35 -4.84 1.51 -5.64
C LYS A 35 -3.47 0.83 -5.77
N GLY A 36 -3.21 0.13 -6.88
CA GLY A 36 -1.96 -0.58 -7.13
C GLY A 36 -1.89 -1.99 -6.54
N ILE A 37 -3.03 -2.58 -6.14
CA ILE A 37 -3.07 -3.97 -5.66
C ILE A 37 -2.75 -4.93 -6.82
N PRO A 38 -1.91 -5.97 -6.61
CA PRO A 38 -1.63 -6.98 -7.62
C PRO A 38 -2.90 -7.61 -8.18
N ARG A 39 -2.86 -7.94 -9.46
CA ARG A 39 -4.03 -8.39 -10.24
C ARG A 39 -4.74 -9.59 -9.62
N ASP A 40 -3.98 -10.63 -9.32
CA ASP A 40 -4.45 -11.88 -8.72
C ASP A 40 -5.12 -11.62 -7.37
N ILE A 41 -4.48 -10.82 -6.51
CA ILE A 41 -5.03 -10.42 -5.21
C ILE A 41 -6.31 -9.60 -5.38
N ALA A 42 -6.33 -8.66 -6.33
CA ALA A 42 -7.51 -7.85 -6.60
C ALA A 42 -8.70 -8.70 -7.07
N VAL A 43 -8.47 -9.74 -7.88
CA VAL A 43 -9.53 -10.70 -8.26
C VAL A 43 -10.01 -11.49 -7.03
N ILE A 44 -9.09 -12.02 -6.24
CA ILE A 44 -9.42 -12.80 -5.05
C ILE A 44 -10.30 -11.99 -4.08
N GLU A 45 -9.94 -10.74 -3.83
CA GLU A 45 -10.65 -9.86 -2.91
C GLU A 45 -11.98 -9.37 -3.49
N ALA A 46 -11.99 -8.85 -4.73
CA ALA A 46 -13.20 -8.25 -5.30
C ALA A 46 -14.32 -9.27 -5.58
N PHE A 47 -13.97 -10.51 -5.86
CA PHE A 47 -14.92 -11.61 -6.09
C PHE A 47 -15.03 -12.54 -4.88
N GLU A 48 -14.37 -12.19 -3.77
CA GLU A 48 -14.43 -12.91 -2.49
C GLU A 48 -14.16 -14.42 -2.61
N LEU A 49 -13.21 -14.79 -3.47
CA LEU A 49 -12.99 -16.19 -3.89
C LEU A 49 -12.71 -17.13 -2.72
N ILE A 50 -11.97 -16.65 -1.72
CA ILE A 50 -11.68 -17.42 -0.49
C ILE A 50 -12.96 -17.64 0.32
N ARG A 51 -13.77 -16.59 0.53
CA ARG A 51 -15.01 -16.66 1.31
C ARG A 51 -16.03 -17.60 0.66
N LEU A 52 -16.06 -17.61 -0.67
CA LEU A 52 -16.96 -18.42 -1.48
C LEU A 52 -16.42 -19.83 -1.76
N ASN A 53 -15.26 -20.20 -1.21
CA ASN A 53 -14.61 -21.50 -1.44
C ASN A 53 -14.40 -21.80 -2.95
N VAL A 54 -14.12 -20.76 -3.73
CA VAL A 54 -13.81 -20.87 -5.16
C VAL A 54 -12.36 -21.26 -5.35
N SER A 55 -12.11 -22.07 -6.38
CA SER A 55 -10.75 -22.51 -6.70
C SER A 55 -9.85 -21.33 -7.06
N LEU A 56 -8.64 -21.28 -6.49
CA LEU A 56 -7.67 -20.20 -6.75
C LEU A 56 -6.66 -20.53 -7.87
N HIS A 57 -6.79 -21.69 -8.52
CA HIS A 57 -5.77 -22.18 -9.47
C HIS A 57 -5.62 -21.30 -10.72
N ASN A 58 -6.67 -20.57 -11.12
CA ASN A 58 -6.70 -19.77 -12.34
C ASN A 58 -6.83 -18.25 -12.10
N VAL A 59 -6.61 -17.75 -10.87
CA VAL A 59 -6.84 -16.34 -10.51
C VAL A 59 -6.04 -15.34 -11.36
N ASP A 60 -4.81 -15.71 -11.72
CA ASP A 60 -3.97 -14.89 -12.59
C ASP A 60 -4.57 -14.78 -14.01
N ALA A 61 -5.15 -15.87 -14.52
CA ALA A 61 -5.82 -15.89 -15.81
C ALA A 61 -7.15 -15.11 -15.78
N LEU A 62 -7.93 -15.25 -14.71
CA LEU A 62 -9.14 -14.46 -14.47
C LEU A 62 -8.84 -12.96 -14.44
N GLY A 63 -7.76 -12.56 -13.76
CA GLY A 63 -7.38 -11.15 -13.70
C GLY A 63 -6.92 -10.60 -15.05
N ARG A 64 -6.26 -11.42 -15.89
CA ARG A 64 -5.94 -11.02 -17.27
C ARG A 64 -7.19 -10.84 -18.10
N ALA A 65 -8.17 -11.74 -17.94
CA ALA A 65 -9.45 -11.63 -18.61
C ALA A 65 -10.22 -10.36 -18.17
N ALA A 66 -10.24 -10.05 -16.87
CA ALA A 66 -10.82 -8.82 -16.34
C ALA A 66 -10.13 -7.56 -16.91
N ASP A 67 -8.79 -7.56 -17.01
CA ASP A 67 -8.06 -6.43 -17.62
C ASP A 67 -8.38 -6.24 -19.11
N CYS A 68 -8.76 -7.32 -19.80
CA CYS A 68 -9.21 -7.27 -21.19
C CYS A 68 -10.66 -6.80 -21.34
N ASN A 69 -11.46 -6.83 -20.28
CA ASN A 69 -12.88 -6.53 -20.30
C ASN A 69 -13.14 -5.04 -20.66
N PRO A 70 -13.96 -4.73 -21.68
CA PRO A 70 -14.31 -3.36 -22.04
C PRO A 70 -14.92 -2.55 -20.89
N TYR A 71 -15.73 -3.18 -20.03
CA TYR A 71 -16.35 -2.54 -18.86
C TYR A 71 -15.29 -2.02 -17.88
N VAL A 72 -14.27 -2.84 -17.62
CA VAL A 72 -13.17 -2.54 -16.69
C VAL A 72 -12.27 -1.46 -17.28
N LYS A 73 -11.87 -1.61 -18.56
CA LYS A 73 -11.01 -0.63 -19.24
C LYS A 73 -11.59 0.77 -19.19
N ALA A 74 -12.88 0.91 -19.55
CA ALA A 74 -13.55 2.20 -19.57
C ALA A 74 -13.59 2.89 -18.19
N ARG A 75 -13.70 2.12 -17.11
CA ARG A 75 -13.77 2.64 -15.74
C ARG A 75 -12.41 2.83 -15.09
N PHE A 76 -11.42 2.04 -15.48
CA PHE A 76 -10.11 2.05 -14.86
C PHE A 76 -9.41 3.41 -15.01
N GLU A 77 -9.43 3.98 -16.21
CA GLU A 77 -8.85 5.31 -16.45
C GLU A 77 -9.56 6.40 -15.64
N HIS A 78 -10.90 6.35 -15.59
CA HIS A 78 -11.68 7.27 -14.77
C HIS A 78 -11.34 7.13 -13.27
N ALA A 79 -11.28 5.91 -12.76
CA ALA A 79 -10.92 5.63 -11.37
C ALA A 79 -9.51 6.13 -11.03
N LEU A 80 -8.54 5.94 -11.93
CA LEU A 80 -7.18 6.42 -11.73
C LEU A 80 -7.12 7.96 -11.71
N ASN A 81 -7.80 8.61 -12.66
CA ASN A 81 -7.82 10.08 -12.77
C ASN A 81 -8.60 10.76 -11.65
N SER A 82 -9.57 10.07 -11.05
CA SER A 82 -10.35 10.59 -9.93
C SER A 82 -9.58 10.64 -8.61
N LYS A 83 -8.42 9.97 -8.53
CA LYS A 83 -7.67 9.81 -7.29
C LYS A 83 -6.53 10.82 -7.16
N SER A 84 -6.40 11.42 -5.98
CA SER A 84 -5.23 12.24 -5.64
C SER A 84 -3.99 11.35 -5.45
N ILE A 85 -2.91 11.68 -6.17
CA ILE A 85 -1.63 10.95 -6.03
C ILE A 85 -1.14 10.99 -4.58
N LYS A 86 -1.18 12.16 -3.94
CA LYS A 86 -0.59 12.36 -2.60
C LYS A 86 -1.50 11.84 -1.48
N ASP A 87 -2.80 11.96 -1.66
CA ASP A 87 -3.76 11.71 -0.57
C ASP A 87 -4.36 10.29 -0.62
N GLU A 88 -4.36 9.65 -1.79
CA GLU A 88 -5.00 8.34 -1.96
C GLU A 88 -4.06 7.27 -2.53
N LEU A 89 -3.29 7.58 -3.58
CA LEU A 89 -2.44 6.58 -4.23
C LEU A 89 -1.15 6.32 -3.46
N TRP A 90 -0.45 7.38 -3.05
CA TRP A 90 0.87 7.33 -2.42
C TRP A 90 0.97 8.24 -1.18
N THR A 91 0.30 7.81 -0.11
CA THR A 91 0.28 8.54 1.16
C THR A 91 1.57 8.32 1.96
N GLN A 92 1.86 9.23 2.89
CA GLN A 92 2.95 9.05 3.86
C GLN A 92 2.83 7.72 4.61
N HIS A 93 1.62 7.34 5.03
CA HIS A 93 1.37 6.06 5.70
C HIS A 93 1.72 4.85 4.82
N LYS A 94 1.35 4.87 3.52
CA LYS A 94 1.73 3.81 2.57
C LYS A 94 3.24 3.72 2.39
N ALA A 95 3.93 4.86 2.28
CA ALA A 95 5.38 4.90 2.18
C ALA A 95 6.05 4.32 3.44
N VAL A 96 5.58 4.68 4.64
CA VAL A 96 6.06 4.12 5.92
C VAL A 96 5.88 2.60 5.95
N LEU A 97 4.69 2.10 5.63
CA LEU A 97 4.40 0.66 5.62
C LEU A 97 5.27 -0.09 4.62
N ALA A 98 5.52 0.47 3.44
CA ALA A 98 6.41 -0.14 2.45
C ALA A 98 7.86 -0.23 2.95
N LEU A 99 8.35 0.83 3.60
CA LEU A 99 9.69 0.84 4.20
C LEU A 99 9.81 -0.18 5.33
N LEU A 100 8.82 -0.25 6.23
CA LEU A 100 8.80 -1.25 7.31
C LEU A 100 8.85 -2.68 6.77
N ARG A 101 8.08 -2.98 5.72
CA ARG A 101 8.13 -4.31 5.06
C ARG A 101 9.52 -4.66 4.53
N LEU A 102 10.23 -3.69 3.94
CA LEU A 102 11.61 -3.90 3.49
C LEU A 102 12.58 -4.11 4.66
N ILE A 103 12.33 -3.47 5.80
CA ILE A 103 13.16 -3.59 7.00
C ILE A 103 12.98 -4.97 7.65
N GLU A 104 11.75 -5.49 7.65
CA GLU A 104 11.40 -6.76 8.28
C GLU A 104 11.70 -7.99 7.41
N ASP A 105 11.74 -7.85 6.08
CA ASP A 105 12.01 -8.99 5.18
C ASP A 105 13.47 -9.49 5.32
N PRO A 106 13.70 -10.74 5.78
CA PRO A 106 15.05 -11.30 5.93
C PRO A 106 15.77 -11.54 4.60
N ARG A 107 15.06 -11.51 3.47
CA ARG A 107 15.61 -11.77 2.12
C ARG A 107 16.18 -10.51 1.47
N VAL A 108 15.80 -9.34 1.97
CA VAL A 108 16.27 -8.05 1.46
C VAL A 108 17.73 -7.86 1.84
N ARG A 109 18.56 -7.47 0.86
CA ARG A 109 19.98 -7.17 1.05
C ARG A 109 20.18 -6.10 2.11
N ASP A 110 21.19 -6.26 2.96
CA ASP A 110 21.45 -5.35 4.09
C ASP A 110 21.61 -3.88 3.67
N THR A 111 22.21 -3.62 2.51
CA THR A 111 22.33 -2.25 1.97
C THR A 111 20.97 -1.63 1.68
N THR A 112 20.03 -2.41 1.16
CA THR A 112 18.65 -1.97 0.87
C THR A 112 17.89 -1.77 2.18
N ARG A 113 18.08 -2.67 3.15
CA ARG A 113 17.50 -2.55 4.50
C ARG A 113 17.97 -1.28 5.20
N LEU A 114 19.27 -1.01 5.21
CA LEU A 114 19.85 0.21 5.79
C LEU A 114 19.33 1.47 5.10
N ASN A 115 19.18 1.46 3.77
CA ASN A 115 18.60 2.60 3.06
C ASN A 115 17.14 2.82 3.45
N ALA A 116 16.34 1.75 3.57
CA ALA A 116 14.96 1.86 4.03
C ALA A 116 14.85 2.45 5.44
N ILE A 117 15.73 2.03 6.38
CA ILE A 117 15.83 2.60 7.74
C ILE A 117 16.16 4.10 7.67
N ASN A 118 17.15 4.49 6.86
CA ASN A 118 17.54 5.90 6.75
C ASN A 118 16.41 6.76 6.16
N SER A 119 15.71 6.27 5.13
CA SER A 119 14.54 6.94 4.56
C SER A 119 13.42 7.07 5.57
N LEU A 120 13.16 6.04 6.38
CA LEU A 120 12.14 6.09 7.42
C LEU A 120 12.52 7.09 8.53
N ASN A 121 13.78 7.10 8.97
CA ASN A 121 14.27 8.07 9.95
C ASN A 121 14.14 9.52 9.45
N ALA A 122 14.41 9.76 8.17
CA ALA A 122 14.19 11.07 7.56
C ALA A 122 12.71 11.47 7.55
N MET A 123 11.82 10.54 7.18
CA MET A 123 10.37 10.78 7.22
C MET A 123 9.85 11.06 8.64
N CYS A 124 10.43 10.44 9.65
CA CYS A 124 10.09 10.69 11.06
C CYS A 124 10.77 11.94 11.65
N GLY A 125 11.60 12.66 10.88
CA GLY A 125 12.32 13.84 11.34
C GLY A 125 13.50 13.55 12.27
N TYR A 126 13.93 12.28 12.39
CA TYR A 126 15.13 11.91 13.16
C TYR A 126 16.43 12.24 12.40
N LEU A 127 16.34 12.45 11.09
CA LEU A 127 17.49 12.68 10.22
C LEU A 127 17.18 13.74 9.18
N GLU A 128 17.92 14.86 9.18
CA GLU A 128 17.85 15.85 8.11
C GLU A 128 18.63 15.36 6.89
N LEU A 129 17.94 15.29 5.74
CA LEU A 129 18.59 15.05 4.46
C LEU A 129 19.07 16.41 3.93
N ASP A 130 20.37 16.67 4.02
CA ASP A 130 20.98 17.79 3.30
C ASP A 130 20.98 17.49 1.79
N ASP A 131 20.68 18.48 0.95
CA ASP A 131 20.66 18.37 -0.52
C ASP A 131 22.07 18.12 -1.10
N SER A 132 23.10 18.23 -0.26
CA SER A 132 24.44 17.77 -0.57
C SER A 132 24.59 16.29 -0.22
N THR A 133 25.28 15.53 -1.06
CA THR A 133 25.53 14.08 -0.96
C THR A 133 26.37 13.65 0.27
N LYS A 134 26.25 14.34 1.42
CA LYS A 134 26.92 14.06 2.68
C LYS A 134 25.91 14.11 3.83
N ARG A 135 25.47 12.92 4.25
CA ARG A 135 24.73 12.71 5.50
C ARG A 135 25.54 13.30 6.66
N ARG A 136 25.09 14.42 7.25
CA ARG A 136 25.55 14.87 8.57
C ARG A 136 24.54 14.40 9.60
N VAL A 137 24.98 13.58 10.54
CA VAL A 137 24.20 13.24 11.73
C VAL A 137 24.16 14.51 12.59
N GLY A 138 23.06 15.26 12.52
CA GLY A 138 22.89 16.56 13.19
C GLY A 138 22.57 16.48 14.68
N HIS A 139 22.35 15.28 15.22
CA HIS A 139 22.09 15.08 16.64
C HIS A 139 23.16 14.22 17.27
N THR A 140 23.89 14.83 18.19
CA THR A 140 24.86 14.15 19.04
C THR A 140 24.15 13.48 20.21
N LEU A 141 24.79 12.48 20.84
CA LEU A 141 24.32 11.90 22.11
C LEU A 141 24.02 12.97 23.18
N ALA A 142 24.72 14.11 23.14
CA ALA A 142 24.48 15.23 24.04
C ALA A 142 23.14 15.94 23.80
N ASP A 143 22.57 15.87 22.60
CA ASP A 143 21.25 16.43 22.28
C ASP A 143 20.13 15.53 22.82
N PHE A 144 20.34 14.21 22.77
CA PHE A 144 19.44 13.22 23.35
C PHE A 144 19.30 13.40 24.88
N TYR A 145 20.41 13.60 25.60
CA TYR A 145 20.39 13.83 27.05
C TYR A 145 19.80 15.20 27.45
N ARG A 146 19.83 16.21 26.57
CA ARG A 146 19.18 17.50 26.82
C ARG A 146 17.66 17.42 26.70
N MET A 147 17.15 16.64 25.77
CA MET A 147 15.70 16.41 25.62
C MET A 147 15.12 15.57 26.76
N SER A 148 15.88 14.61 27.31
CA SER A 148 15.40 13.77 28.42
C SER A 148 15.38 14.46 29.79
N ASN A 149 16.12 15.56 29.98
CA ASN A 149 16.27 16.23 31.27
C ASN A 149 15.37 17.47 31.44
N ALA A 150 14.48 17.77 30.49
CA ALA A 150 13.53 18.87 30.63
C ALA A 150 12.33 18.46 31.50
N VAL A 151 12.54 18.43 32.82
CA VAL A 151 11.49 18.52 33.85
C VAL A 151 11.17 20.03 34.05
N PRO A 152 9.90 20.45 34.19
CA PRO A 152 9.49 21.85 34.01
C PRO A 152 9.99 22.77 35.14
N SER A 153 10.37 23.99 34.76
CA SER A 153 10.70 25.06 35.70
C SER A 153 9.44 25.53 36.46
N PRO A 154 9.46 25.61 37.81
CA PRO A 154 8.37 26.22 38.56
C PRO A 154 8.53 27.74 38.55
N GLU A 155 7.76 28.43 37.72
CA GLU A 155 7.55 29.87 37.91
C GLU A 155 6.54 30.09 39.04
N GLY A 156 7.04 30.56 40.18
CA GLY A 156 6.21 30.87 41.34
C GLY A 156 6.89 31.83 42.31
N LYS A 157 6.75 33.13 42.02
CA LYS A 157 6.75 34.31 42.92
C LYS A 157 7.87 34.44 43.97
N GLN A 158 8.51 35.62 44.00
CA GLN A 158 8.46 36.45 45.20
C GLN A 158 8.56 37.94 44.88
N VAL A 159 7.65 38.68 45.53
CA VAL A 159 7.43 40.11 45.50
C VAL A 159 8.02 40.66 46.81
N HIS A 160 8.65 41.84 46.71
CA HIS A 160 9.27 42.68 47.73
C HIS A 160 10.68 42.32 48.21
#